data_AF-A0A0Q9Y8P3-F1
#
_entry.id   AF-A0A0Q9Y8P3-F1
#
_cell.length_a   1.000
_cell.length_b   1.000
_cell.length_c   1.000
_cell.angle_alpha   90.00
_cell.angle_beta   90.00
_cell.angle_gamma   90.00
#
_symmetry.space_group_name_H-M   'P 1'
#
loop_
_entity.id
_entity.type
_entity.pdbx_description
1 polymer ?
#
loop_
_entity_poly.entity_id
_entity_poly.type
_entity_poly.pdbx_seq_one_letter_code
_entity_poly.pdbx_strand_id
1 'polypeptide(L)' 'MKEAGIVSKQARKHKYKASGQSALIAANELKRELKVKQPNQVWCGDITFIWAGTRWLYLAVVLDLYARRVVGWSMST' A
#
# COMPACT_ATOMS: atom_id res chain seq x y z
N MET A 1 16.08 -11.19 19.51
CA MET A 1 16.80 -11.18 18.20
C MET A 1 18.31 -10.99 18.36
N LYS A 2 18.77 -9.92 19.04
CA LYS A 2 20.21 -9.65 19.26
C LYS A 2 20.89 -10.66 20.22
N GLU A 3 20.20 -11.05 21.29
CA GLU A 3 20.69 -12.03 22.29
C GLU A 3 20.80 -13.46 21.74
N ALA A 4 19.95 -13.81 20.76
CA ALA A 4 19.96 -15.13 20.13
C ALA A 4 21.00 -15.26 18.99
N GLY A 5 21.81 -14.21 18.75
CA GLY A 5 22.80 -14.19 17.65
C GLY A 5 22.19 -14.27 16.24
N ILE A 6 20.88 -14.05 16.10
CA ILE A 6 20.18 -14.21 14.83
C ILE A 6 20.43 -12.97 13.96
N VAL A 7 21.04 -13.19 12.80
CA VAL A 7 21.29 -12.16 11.78
C VAL A 7 20.40 -12.39 10.56
N SER A 8 19.84 -11.29 10.02
CA SER A 8 19.02 -11.35 8.82
C SER A 8 19.87 -11.69 7.60
N LYS A 9 19.66 -12.86 6.99
CA LYS A 9 20.12 -13.15 5.62
C LYS A 9 19.10 -12.59 4.63
N GLN A 10 19.25 -11.33 4.25
CA GLN A 10 18.46 -10.79 3.14
C GLN A 10 19.00 -11.36 1.82
N ALA A 11 18.11 -11.79 0.94
CA ALA A 11 18.48 -12.14 -0.41
C ALA A 11 19.17 -10.95 -1.09
N ARG A 12 20.16 -11.23 -1.94
CA ARG A 12 20.87 -10.20 -2.68
C ARG A 12 19.86 -9.38 -3.49
N LYS A 13 19.83 -8.05 -3.32
CA LYS A 13 18.93 -7.18 -4.07
C LYS A 13 19.10 -7.44 -5.57
N HIS A 14 17.99 -7.71 -6.25
CA HIS A 14 17.98 -7.85 -7.70
C HIS A 14 18.46 -6.55 -8.35
N LYS A 15 19.43 -6.65 -9.26
CA LYS A 15 19.94 -5.49 -10.00
C LYS A 15 19.08 -5.29 -11.24
N TYR A 16 18.20 -4.29 -11.21
CA TYR A 16 17.51 -3.83 -12.40
C TYR A 16 18.51 -3.15 -13.35
N LYS A 17 18.33 -3.33 -14.67
CA LYS A 17 19.06 -2.51 -15.66
C LYS A 17 18.61 -1.06 -15.51
N ALA A 18 19.54 -0.17 -15.18
CA ALA A 18 19.25 1.26 -15.12
C ALA A 18 19.13 1.80 -16.55
N SER A 19 18.03 2.49 -16.86
CA SER A 19 17.81 3.13 -18.17
C SER A 19 18.62 4.43 -18.34
N GLY A 20 19.44 4.82 -17.35
CA GLY A 20 20.26 6.03 -17.36
C GLY A 20 19.50 7.32 -17.07
N GLN A 21 18.17 7.31 -17.12
CA GLN A 21 17.32 8.42 -16.71
C GLN A 21 16.91 8.28 -15.24
N SER A 22 17.05 9.36 -14.47
CA SER A 22 16.48 9.44 -13.13
C SER A 22 14.96 9.48 -13.23
N ALA A 23 14.29 8.61 -12.47
CA ALA A 23 12.85 8.72 -12.30
C ALA A 23 12.53 10.06 -11.61
N LEU A 24 11.51 10.76 -12.08
CA LEU A 24 10.93 11.88 -11.36
C LEU A 24 10.22 11.31 -10.13
N ILE A 25 10.80 11.53 -8.95
CA ILE A 25 10.23 11.10 -7.68
C ILE A 25 9.39 12.25 -7.14
N ALA A 26 8.08 12.07 -7.08
CA ALA A 26 7.18 13.02 -6.42
C ALA A 26 7.50 13.10 -4.92
N ALA A 27 7.33 14.29 -4.33
CA ALA A 27 7.48 14.48 -2.90
C ALA A 27 6.44 13.64 -2.13
N ASN A 28 6.89 12.96 -1.08
CA ASN A 28 5.97 12.27 -0.17
C ASN A 28 5.35 13.29 0.80
N GLU A 29 4.24 13.89 0.39
CA GLU A 29 3.51 14.87 1.19
C GLU A 29 2.91 14.27 2.47
N LEU A 30 2.48 13.00 2.42
CA LEU A 30 1.81 12.36 3.54
C LEU A 30 2.75 12.07 4.72
N LYS A 31 4.02 11.77 4.45
CA LYS A 31 5.06 11.44 5.47
C LYS A 31 4.59 10.43 6.54
N ARG A 32 3.69 9.51 6.17
CA ARG A 32 3.07 8.52 7.06
C ARG A 32 2.28 9.14 8.24
N GLU A 33 1.85 10.39 8.11
CA GLU A 33 0.95 11.05 9.05
C GLU A 33 -0.48 10.54 8.84
N LEU A 34 -0.86 9.49 9.59
CA LEU A 34 -2.17 8.86 9.46
C LEU A 34 -3.29 9.57 10.25
N LYS A 35 -2.94 10.63 10.99
CA LYS A 35 -3.89 11.42 11.78
C LYS A 35 -4.28 12.69 11.02
N VAL A 36 -5.31 12.55 10.19
CA VAL A 36 -5.84 13.64 9.36
C VAL A 36 -6.77 14.53 10.19
N LYS A 37 -6.90 15.82 9.84
CA LYS A 37 -7.68 16.81 10.62
C LYS A 37 -9.14 16.90 10.19
N GLN A 38 -9.46 16.64 8.93
CA GLN A 38 -10.80 16.79 8.36
C GLN A 38 -11.11 15.68 7.32
N PRO A 39 -12.39 15.39 7.06
CA PRO A 39 -12.79 14.50 5.97
C PRO A 39 -12.30 14.98 4.60
N ASN A 40 -12.13 14.06 3.65
CA ASN A 40 -11.81 14.30 2.25
C ASN A 40 -10.46 15.02 1.98
N GLN A 41 -9.50 14.89 2.90
CA GLN A 41 -8.14 15.42 2.71
C GLN A 41 -7.13 14.35 2.27
N VAL A 42 -7.22 13.16 2.85
CA VAL A 42 -6.33 12.04 2.52
C VAL A 42 -7.14 10.76 2.45
N TRP A 43 -6.98 10.05 1.34
CA TRP A 43 -7.57 8.75 1.12
C TRP A 43 -6.49 7.68 1.06
N CYS A 44 -6.81 6.49 1.57
CA CYS A 44 -5.96 5.32 1.48
C CYS A 44 -6.72 4.22 0.75
N GLY A 45 -6.07 3.57 -0.20
CA GLY A 45 -6.64 2.45 -0.93
C GLY A 45 -5.84 1.18 -0.70
N ASP A 46 -6.52 0.05 -0.74
CA ASP A 46 -5.89 -1.27 -0.76
C ASP A 46 -6.67 -2.20 -1.69
N ILE A 47 -5.98 -3.22 -2.19
CA ILE A 47 -6.56 -4.27 -3.02
C ILE A 47 -6.40 -5.60 -2.30
N THR A 48 -7.51 -6.31 -2.11
CA THR A 48 -7.53 -7.64 -1.51
C THR A 48 -8.31 -8.59 -2.38
N PHE A 49 -8.33 -9.87 -2.01
CA PHE A 49 -9.13 -10.89 -2.65
C PHE A 49 -10.11 -11.48 -1.65
N ILE A 50 -11.37 -11.61 -2.06
CA ILE A 50 -12.44 -12.18 -1.25
C ILE A 50 -13.01 -13.44 -1.91
N TRP A 51 -13.34 -14.45 -1.10
CA TRP A 51 -13.96 -15.67 -1.59
C TRP A 51 -15.47 -15.44 -1.78
N ALA A 52 -15.97 -15.61 -2.99
CA ALA A 52 -17.38 -15.43 -3.35
C ALA A 52 -18.15 -16.76 -3.44
N GLY A 53 -17.69 -17.80 -2.75
CA GLY A 53 -18.31 -19.13 -2.76
C GLY A 53 -17.85 -20.01 -3.92
N THR A 54 -17.76 -19.48 -5.14
CA THR A 54 -17.36 -20.23 -6.35
C THR A 54 -16.03 -19.80 -6.93
N ARG A 55 -15.60 -18.55 -6.66
CA ARG A 55 -14.34 -17.98 -7.15
C ARG A 55 -13.81 -16.91 -6.20
N TRP A 56 -12.53 -16.58 -6.36
CA TRP A 56 -11.94 -15.39 -5.77
C TRP A 56 -12.29 -14.15 -6.60
N LEU A 57 -12.57 -13.05 -5.92
CA LEU A 57 -12.81 -11.75 -6.54
C LEU A 57 -11.77 -10.76 -6.04
N TYR A 58 -11.22 -9.95 -6.94
CA TYR A 58 -10.39 -8.82 -6.59
C TYR A 58 -11.27 -7.67 -6.13
N LEU A 59 -11.04 -7.18 -4.92
CA LEU A 59 -11.75 -6.06 -4.32
C LEU A 59 -10.75 -4.91 -4.13
N ALA A 60 -10.99 -3.80 -4.82
CA ALA A 60 -10.30 -2.54 -4.60
C ALA A 60 -11.18 -1.63 -3.74
N VAL A 61 -10.66 -1.12 -2.63
CA VAL A 61 -11.38 -0.23 -1.70
C VAL A 61 -10.61 1.05 -1.50
N VAL A 62 -11.32 2.18 -1.45
CA VAL A 62 -10.79 3.49 -1.05
C VAL A 62 -11.48 3.93 0.24
N LEU A 63 -10.67 4.24 1.26
CA LEU A 63 -11.08 4.70 2.57
C LEU A 63 -10.68 6.15 2.79
N ASP A 64 -11.59 6.94 3.36
CA ASP A 64 -11.24 8.23 3.97
C ASP A 64 -10.49 8.01 5.29
N LEU A 65 -9.27 8.55 5.40
CA LEU A 65 -8.42 8.32 6.57
C LEU A 65 -8.92 9.02 7.84
N TYR A 66 -9.60 10.16 7.72
CA TYR A 66 -10.17 10.86 8.87
C TYR A 66 -11.39 10.11 9.40
N ALA A 67 -12.36 9.87 8.52
CA ALA A 67 -13.68 9.41 8.89
C ALA A 67 -13.77 7.88 9.03
N ARG A 68 -12.76 7.15 8.54
CA ARG A 68 -12.73 5.68 8.50
C ARG A 68 -13.93 5.08 7.76
N ARG A 69 -14.35 5.74 6.68
CA ARG A 69 -15.49 5.35 5.84
C ARG A 69 -15.01 4.97 4.44
N VAL A 70 -15.66 3.98 3.84
CA VAL A 70 -15.46 3.64 2.42
C VAL A 70 -16.08 4.76 1.59
N VAL A 71 -15.28 5.37 0.72
CA VAL A 71 -15.72 6.42 -0.21
C VAL A 71 -15.92 5.88 -1.63
N GLY A 72 -15.33 4.73 -1.94
CA GLY A 72 -15.51 4.05 -3.21
C GLY A 72 -14.94 2.63 -3.17
N TRP A 73 -15.47 1.77 -4.02
CA TRP A 73 -14.97 0.40 -4.20
C TRP A 73 -15.30 -0.09 -5.61
N SER A 74 -14.53 -1.07 -6.07
CA SER A 74 -14.78 -1.78 -7.33
C SER A 74 -14.34 -3.23 -7.20
N MET A 75 -14.98 -4.11 -7.96
CA MET A 75 -14.68 -5.53 -7.97
C MET A 75 -14.44 -6.02 -9.39
N SER A 76 -13.45 -6.89 -9.53
CA SER A 76 -13.19 -7.63 -10.76
C SER A 76 -13.14 -9.12 -10.47
N THR A 77 -13.50 -9.89 -11.49
CA THR A 77 -13.52 -11.34 -11.46
C THR A 77 -12.33 -11.92 -12.17
#